data_AF-A0A6N3F3P7-F1
#
_entry.id   AF-A0A6N3F3P7-F1
#
_cell.length_a   1.000
_cell.length_b   1.000
_cell.length_c   1.000
_cell.angle_alpha   90.00
_cell.angle_beta   90.00
_cell.angle_gamma   90.00
#
_symmetry.space_group_name_H-M   'P 1'
#
loop_
_entity.id
_entity.type
_entity.pdbx_description
1 polymer ?
#
loop_
_entity_poly.entity_id
_entity_poly.type
_entity_poly.pdbx_seq_one_letter_code
_entity_poly.pdbx_strand_id
1 'polypeptide(L)'
;MGCGHAGVVNIMQKAEKYRPCFCIGGFHLFNPFTRKSVSKGLLDDIVMELQKYKGTKFYTCHCTGKAAFDYLSHHMNNIYYISCGETVEI
;
A
#
# COMPACT_ATOMS: atom_id res chain seq x y z
N MET A 1 7.83 -6.17 0.57
CA MET A 1 8.32 -5.09 -0.32
C MET A 1 9.12 -4.09 0.51
N GLY A 2 10.11 -3.41 -0.08
CA GLY A 2 10.80 -2.29 0.56
C GLY A 2 9.98 -0.99 0.50
N CYS A 3 10.17 -0.22 -0.59
CA CYS A 3 9.46 1.05 -0.79
C CYS A 3 8.54 1.07 -2.03
N GLY A 4 8.50 0.03 -2.87
CA GLY A 4 7.46 -0.06 -3.91
C GLY A 4 7.64 0.88 -5.11
N HIS A 5 8.86 1.28 -5.45
CA HIS A 5 9.15 2.19 -6.58
C HIS A 5 8.64 1.70 -7.95
N ALA A 6 8.49 0.38 -8.14
CA ALA A 6 7.88 -0.16 -9.36
C ALA A 6 6.35 0.04 -9.42
N GLY A 7 5.74 0.61 -8.36
CA GLY A 7 4.31 0.75 -8.17
C GLY A 7 3.71 -0.48 -7.49
N VAL A 8 2.98 -0.28 -6.39
CA VAL A 8 2.35 -1.39 -5.63
C VAL A 8 1.40 -2.22 -6.51
N VAL A 9 0.65 -1.57 -7.40
CA VAL A 9 -0.24 -2.24 -8.36
C VAL A 9 0.54 -3.17 -9.30
N ASN A 10 1.61 -2.67 -9.92
CA ASN A 10 2.44 -3.47 -10.84
C ASN A 10 3.08 -4.65 -10.11
N ILE A 11 3.53 -4.44 -8.87
CA ILE A 11 4.11 -5.51 -8.05
C ILE A 11 3.06 -6.57 -7.74
N MET A 12 1.84 -6.17 -7.35
CA MET A 12 0.74 -7.09 -7.06
C MET A 12 0.30 -7.88 -8.29
N GLN A 13 0.20 -7.23 -9.45
CA GLN A 13 -0.09 -7.91 -10.72
C GLN A 13 0.97 -8.97 -11.04
N LYS A 14 2.26 -8.66 -10.86
CA LYS A 14 3.33 -9.64 -11.09
C LYS A 14 3.31 -10.78 -10.05
N ALA A 15 2.90 -10.46 -8.82
CA ALA A 15 2.82 -11.39 -7.71
C ALA A 15 1.56 -12.25 -7.70
N GLU A 16 0.55 -11.92 -8.51
CA GLU A 16 -0.77 -12.56 -8.51
C GLU A 16 -0.70 -14.08 -8.68
N LYS A 17 0.23 -14.59 -9.49
CA LYS A 17 0.47 -16.02 -9.68
C LYS A 17 0.84 -16.77 -8.39
N TYR A 18 1.35 -16.07 -7.38
CA TYR A 18 1.68 -16.63 -6.06
C TYR A 18 0.53 -16.51 -5.06
N ARG A 19 -0.56 -15.82 -5.42
CA ARG A 19 -1.75 -15.60 -4.56
C ARG A 19 -1.39 -15.17 -3.14
N PRO A 20 -0.68 -14.03 -2.97
CA PRO A 20 -0.18 -13.63 -1.65
C PRO A 20 -1.33 -13.31 -0.69
N CYS A 21 -1.31 -13.94 0.50
CA CYS A 21 -2.22 -13.57 1.60
C CYS A 21 -1.83 -12.22 2.24
N PHE A 22 -0.57 -11.81 2.11
CA PHE A 22 -0.02 -10.62 2.75
C PHE A 22 0.85 -9.82 1.79
N CYS A 23 0.71 -8.50 1.82
CA CYS A 23 1.55 -7.55 1.11
C CYS A 23 2.07 -6.51 2.11
N ILE A 24 3.32 -6.68 2.56
CA ILE A 24 3.92 -5.87 3.63
C ILE A 24 5.03 -4.97 3.05
N GLY A 25 4.96 -3.66 3.27
CA GLY A 25 6.01 -2.70 2.92
C GLY A 25 5.52 -1.30 2.55
N GLY A 26 6.45 -0.37 2.33
CA GLY A 26 6.15 0.97 1.86
C GLY A 26 5.73 0.99 0.38
N PHE A 27 4.83 1.91 0.02
CA PHE A 27 4.24 2.04 -1.32
C PHE A 27 4.74 3.26 -2.11
N HIS A 28 5.65 4.07 -1.55
CA HIS A 28 6.20 5.30 -2.14
C HIS A 28 5.14 6.29 -2.64
N LEU A 29 4.08 6.51 -1.85
CA LEU A 29 3.01 7.45 -2.17
C LEU A 29 3.29 8.87 -1.66
N PHE A 30 4.38 9.06 -0.91
CA PHE A 30 4.85 10.33 -0.41
C PHE A 30 6.33 10.53 -0.74
N ASN A 31 6.65 11.66 -1.36
CA ASN A 31 8.02 12.06 -1.62
C ASN A 31 8.51 13.01 -0.51
N PRO A 32 9.50 12.60 0.31
CA PRO A 32 9.98 13.40 1.43
C PRO A 32 10.78 14.64 1.01
N PHE A 33 11.42 14.64 -0.16
CA PHE A 33 12.18 15.78 -0.67
C PHE A 33 11.27 16.90 -1.15
N THR A 34 10.20 16.55 -1.87
CA THR A 34 9.22 17.54 -2.36
C THR A 34 8.09 17.81 -1.37
N ARG A 35 7.98 17.00 -0.31
CA ARG A 35 6.89 17.00 0.68
C ARG A 35 5.50 16.89 0.05
N LYS A 36 5.39 16.15 -1.06
CA LYS A 36 4.15 15.95 -1.78
C LYS A 36 3.75 14.48 -1.76
N SER A 37 2.48 14.25 -1.47
CA SER A 37 1.82 12.99 -1.79
C SER A 37 1.50 12.93 -3.28
N VAL A 38 1.32 11.71 -3.79
CA VAL A 38 0.71 11.47 -5.09
C VAL A 38 -0.68 12.14 -5.20
N SER A 39 -1.15 12.32 -6.43
CA SER A 39 -2.46 12.92 -6.68
C SER A 39 -3.61 12.05 -6.15
N LYS A 40 -4.75 12.67 -5.86
CA LYS A 40 -5.97 11.95 -5.46
C LYS A 40 -6.39 10.93 -6.52
N GLY A 41 -6.35 11.30 -7.80
CA GLY A 41 -6.70 10.38 -8.90
C GLY A 41 -5.83 9.12 -8.91
N LEU A 42 -4.52 9.24 -8.64
CA LEU A 42 -3.66 8.07 -8.53
C LEU A 42 -4.00 7.22 -7.29
N LEU A 43 -4.42 7.83 -6.18
CA LEU A 43 -4.92 7.08 -5.03
C LEU A 43 -6.21 6.33 -5.35
N ASP A 44 -7.13 6.94 -6.11
CA ASP A 44 -8.37 6.30 -6.58
C ASP A 44 -8.06 5.07 -7.44
N ASP A 45 -7.13 5.20 -8.39
CA ASP A 45 -6.68 4.09 -9.23
C ASP A 45 -6.06 2.96 -8.38
N ILE A 46 -5.22 3.31 -7.40
CA ILE A 46 -4.61 2.33 -6.49
C ILE A 46 -5.69 1.60 -5.67
N VAL A 47 -6.68 2.31 -5.12
CA VAL A 47 -7.79 1.70 -4.38
C VAL A 47 -8.53 0.71 -5.28
N MET A 48 -8.92 1.13 -6.49
CA MET A 48 -9.65 0.31 -7.43
C MET A 48 -8.90 -0.99 -7.77
N GLU A 49 -7.59 -0.90 -8.00
CA GLU A 49 -6.77 -2.06 -8.33
C GLU A 49 -6.52 -2.98 -7.13
N LEU A 50 -6.14 -2.42 -5.97
CA LEU A 50 -5.81 -3.24 -4.79
C LEU A 50 -7.04 -3.92 -4.19
N GLN A 51 -8.23 -3.33 -4.32
CA GLN A 51 -9.48 -3.95 -3.88
C GLN A 51 -9.83 -5.24 -4.64
N LYS A 52 -9.22 -5.52 -5.79
CA LYS A 52 -9.42 -6.79 -6.52
C LYS A 52 -8.85 -7.97 -5.74
N TYR A 53 -7.83 -7.74 -4.92
CA TYR A 53 -7.16 -8.77 -4.11
C TYR A 53 -7.87 -8.98 -2.76
N LYS A 54 -9.10 -9.52 -2.79
CA LYS A 54 -9.95 -9.72 -1.59
C LYS A 54 -9.33 -10.62 -0.52
N GLY A 55 -8.46 -11.55 -0.93
CA GLY A 55 -7.74 -12.48 -0.03
C GLY A 55 -6.40 -11.94 0.50
N THR A 56 -6.01 -10.73 0.11
CA THR A 56 -4.73 -10.14 0.52
C THR A 56 -4.94 -9.07 1.59
N LYS A 57 -4.19 -9.13 2.68
CA LYS A 57 -4.05 -8.03 3.64
C LYS A 57 -2.85 -7.18 3.28
N PHE A 58 -3.04 -5.87 3.22
CA PHE A 58 -2.01 -4.88 2.91
C PHE A 58 -1.52 -4.22 4.20
N TYR A 59 -0.22 -4.31 4.47
CA TYR A 59 0.41 -3.61 5.60
C TYR A 59 1.42 -2.61 5.05
N THR A 60 1.20 -1.33 5.31
CA THR A 60 2.02 -0.27 4.73
C THR A 60 2.63 0.63 5.78
N CYS A 61 3.72 1.29 5.43
CA CYS A 61 4.53 2.08 6.36
C CYS A 61 5.44 3.07 5.61
N HIS A 62 6.32 3.75 6.36
CA HIS A 62 7.46 4.50 5.84
C HIS A 62 7.09 5.48 4.71
N CYS A 63 7.53 5.21 3.48
CA CYS A 63 7.42 6.08 2.31
C CYS A 63 6.00 6.15 1.72
N THR A 64 5.03 5.42 2.27
CA THR A 64 3.62 5.61 1.93
C THR A 64 3.12 6.97 2.41
N GLY A 65 3.56 7.42 3.59
CA GLY A 65 3.08 8.65 4.20
C GLY A 65 1.68 8.50 4.83
N LYS A 66 1.45 9.21 5.95
CA LYS A 66 0.21 9.09 6.73
C LYS A 66 -1.03 9.55 5.95
N ALA A 67 -0.97 10.70 5.27
CA ALA A 67 -2.12 11.21 4.52
C ALA A 67 -2.57 10.26 3.39
N ALA A 68 -1.62 9.61 2.69
CA ALA A 68 -1.97 8.61 1.67
C ALA A 68 -2.52 7.34 2.31
N PHE A 69 -1.91 6.86 3.41
CA PHE A 69 -2.46 5.74 4.17
C PHE A 69 -3.90 6.02 4.63
N ASP A 70 -4.15 7.17 5.25
CA ASP A 70 -5.48 7.55 5.75
C ASP A 70 -6.49 7.55 4.60
N TYR A 71 -6.12 8.07 3.42
CA TYR A 71 -6.97 8.00 2.23
C TYR A 71 -7.30 6.55 1.84
N LEU A 72 -6.29 5.69 1.73
CA LEU A 72 -6.48 4.29 1.37
C LEU A 72 -7.34 3.55 2.39
N SER A 73 -7.11 3.76 3.70
CA SER A 73 -7.86 3.08 4.77
C SER A 73 -9.32 3.52 4.86
N HIS A 74 -9.68 4.71 4.39
CA HIS A 74 -11.09 5.11 4.29
C HIS A 74 -11.84 4.37 3.18
N HIS A 75 -11.13 3.84 2.18
CA HIS A 75 -11.73 3.18 1.02
C HIS A 75 -11.49 1.66 1.00
N MET A 76 -10.56 1.14 1.80
CA MET A 76 -10.17 -0.26 1.82
C MET A 76 -10.22 -0.83 3.24
N ASN A 77 -10.95 -1.93 3.43
CA ASN A 77 -11.09 -2.58 4.74
C ASN A 77 -9.91 -3.53 5.06
N ASN A 78 -9.07 -3.84 4.08
CA ASN A 78 -7.96 -4.80 4.17
C ASN A 78 -6.58 -4.13 4.11
N ILE A 79 -6.48 -2.84 4.46
CA ILE A 79 -5.22 -2.12 4.57
C ILE A 79 -4.98 -1.65 6.01
N TYR A 80 -3.75 -1.81 6.48
CA TYR A 80 -3.33 -1.52 7.85
C TYR A 80 -2.00 -0.77 7.82
N TYR A 81 -1.80 0.11 8.80
CA TYR A 81 -0.50 0.73 9.03
C TYR A 81 0.33 -0.17 9.94
N ILE A 82 1.64 -0.25 9.71
CA ILE A 82 2.57 -0.91 10.62
C ILE A 82 3.70 0.05 11.03
N SER A 83 3.91 0.16 12.33
CA SER A 83 4.91 1.01 12.97
C SER A 83 6.06 0.18 13.55
N CYS A 84 7.20 0.84 13.82
CA CYS A 84 8.31 0.19 14.50
C CYS A 84 7.85 -0.33 15.87
N GLY A 85 8.14 -1.60 16.16
CA GLY A 85 7.76 -2.28 17.41
C GLY A 85 6.37 -2.95 17.39
N GLU A 86 5.59 -2.80 16.33
CA GLU A 86 4.34 -3.54 16.16
C GLU A 86 4.59 -4.95 15.63
N THR A 87 3.73 -5.89 16.03
CA THR A 87 3.76 -7.30 15.62
C THR A 87 2.58 -7.60 14.71
N VAL A 88 2.82 -8.33 13.63
CA VAL A 88 1.78 -8.90 12.77
C VAL A 88 1.90 -10.42 12.83
N GLU A 89 0.83 -11.09 13.23
CA GLU A 89 0.72 -12.55 13.21
C GLU A 89 0.15 -12.99 11.86
N ILE A 90 0.79 -13.98 11.24
CA ILE A 90 0.53 -14.44 9.86
C ILE A 90 0.10 -15.90 9.80
#